data_AF-A0A4R1BEM7-F1
#
_entry.id   AF-A0A4R1BEM7-F1
#
_cell.length_a   1.000
_cell.length_b   1.000
_cell.length_c   1.000
_cell.angle_alpha   90.00
_cell.angle_beta   90.00
_cell.angle_gamma   90.00
#
_symmetry.space_group_name_H-M   'P 1'
#
loop_
_entity.id
_entity.type
_entity.pdbx_description
1 polymer ?
#
loop_
_entity_poly.entity_id
_entity_poly.type
_entity_poly.pdbx_seq_one_letter_code
_entity_poly.pdbx_strand_id
1 'polypeptide(L)'
;MSKGREIREPSGKLGVLLVGMGAVSTAFIAGVELIKRGLGRPVGSLTQMGTIRLGKRTENRVPKIKDFVPLYRLEDLVFGGWDVLPDDAYEAAVTAGVLEKGHLEAVKE
;
A
#
# COMPACT_ATOMS: atom_id res chain seq x y z
N MET A 1 15.91 -13.84 -28.29
CA MET A 1 15.22 -13.31 -27.09
C MET A 1 13.74 -13.31 -27.39
N SER A 2 12.89 -13.93 -26.55
CA SER A 2 11.45 -13.78 -26.74
C SER A 2 11.11 -12.29 -26.61
N LYS A 3 10.25 -11.77 -27.50
CA LYS A 3 9.72 -10.42 -27.34
C LYS A 3 9.09 -10.35 -25.94
N GLY A 4 9.59 -9.45 -25.11
CA GLY A 4 9.02 -9.20 -23.79
C GLY A 4 7.53 -8.90 -23.93
N ARG A 5 6.73 -9.40 -23.00
CA ARG A 5 5.28 -9.14 -22.99
C ARG A 5 5.08 -7.65 -22.69
N GLU A 6 4.26 -6.97 -23.47
CA GLU A 6 3.89 -5.59 -23.19
C GLU A 6 3.09 -5.54 -21.88
N ILE A 7 3.55 -4.73 -20.92
CA ILE A 7 2.88 -4.51 -19.65
C ILE A 7 2.21 -3.15 -19.75
N ARG A 8 0.87 -3.13 -19.67
CA ARG A 8 0.10 -1.89 -19.75
C ARG A 8 0.24 -1.09 -18.46
N GLU A 9 0.19 0.23 -18.60
CA GLU A 9 0.09 1.15 -17.48
C GLU A 9 -1.24 0.95 -16.72
N PRO A 10 -1.24 1.08 -15.38
CA PRO A 10 -2.47 1.14 -14.61
C PRO A 10 -3.29 2.38 -14.99
N SER A 11 -4.62 2.27 -14.94
CA SER A 11 -5.51 3.40 -15.22
C SER A 11 -6.73 3.37 -14.30
N GLY A 12 -7.18 4.54 -13.87
CA GLY A 12 -8.30 4.65 -12.93
C GLY A 12 -7.93 4.32 -11.48
N LYS A 13 -8.94 3.91 -10.70
CA LYS A 13 -8.78 3.53 -9.29
C LYS A 13 -8.71 2.02 -9.14
N LEU A 14 -7.91 1.55 -8.19
CA LEU A 14 -7.80 0.14 -7.83
C LEU A 14 -8.58 -0.12 -6.53
N GLY A 15 -9.67 -0.89 -6.63
CA GLY A 15 -10.40 -1.38 -5.47
C GLY A 15 -9.62 -2.48 -4.75
N VAL A 16 -9.42 -2.31 -3.45
CA VAL A 16 -8.83 -3.32 -2.56
C VAL A 16 -9.89 -3.72 -1.54
N LEU A 17 -10.41 -4.95 -1.68
CA LEU A 17 -11.42 -5.50 -0.77
C LEU A 17 -10.77 -6.45 0.23
N LEU A 18 -10.91 -6.13 1.52
CA LEU A 18 -10.31 -6.86 2.63
C LEU A 18 -11.35 -7.69 3.36
N VAL A 19 -11.01 -8.96 3.60
CA VAL A 19 -11.83 -9.90 4.35
C VAL A 19 -11.31 -9.95 5.78
N GLY A 20 -12.11 -9.47 6.72
CA GLY A 20 -11.70 -9.22 8.08
C GLY A 20 -11.08 -7.82 8.22
N MET A 21 -11.67 -7.00 9.08
CA MET A 21 -11.25 -5.65 9.46
C MET A 21 -10.49 -5.67 10.79
N GLY A 22 -9.62 -6.66 10.99
CA GLY A 22 -8.74 -6.75 12.14
C GLY A 22 -7.45 -5.93 11.99
N ALA A 23 -6.48 -6.20 12.88
CA ALA A 23 -5.24 -5.44 13.03
C ALA A 23 -4.46 -5.18 11.73
N VAL A 24 -4.35 -6.17 10.84
CA VAL A 24 -3.58 -6.03 9.59
C VAL A 24 -4.31 -5.15 8.59
N SER A 25 -5.60 -5.39 8.38
CA SER A 25 -6.42 -4.66 7.43
C SER A 25 -6.54 -3.18 7.80
N THR A 26 -6.85 -2.89 9.07
CA THR A 26 -7.02 -1.51 9.54
C THR A 26 -5.70 -0.74 9.57
N ALA A 27 -4.60 -1.37 9.99
CA ALA A 27 -3.27 -0.76 9.93
C ALA A 27 -2.80 -0.51 8.49
N PHE A 28 -3.14 -1.40 7.56
CA PHE A 28 -2.83 -1.21 6.14
C PHE A 28 -3.59 -0.03 5.55
N ILE A 29 -4.90 0.06 5.77
CA ILE A 29 -5.74 1.18 5.30
C ILE A 29 -5.21 2.49 5.91
N ALA A 30 -5.13 2.58 7.24
CA ALA A 30 -4.70 3.80 7.92
C ALA A 30 -3.27 4.21 7.54
N GLY A 31 -2.35 3.24 7.40
CA GLY A 31 -0.99 3.49 6.95
C GLY A 31 -0.94 4.09 5.54
N VAL A 32 -1.74 3.57 4.61
CA VAL A 32 -1.84 4.12 3.24
C VAL A 32 -2.46 5.52 3.27
N GLU A 33 -3.52 5.76 4.04
CA GLU A 33 -4.14 7.08 4.15
C GLU A 33 -3.19 8.13 4.75
N LEU A 34 -2.37 7.76 5.74
CA LEU A 34 -1.32 8.64 6.28
C LEU A 34 -0.28 9.01 5.21
N ILE A 35 0.13 8.04 4.40
CA ILE A 35 1.08 8.28 3.29
C ILE A 35 0.45 9.21 2.25
N LYS A 36 -0.81 9.00 1.88
CA LYS A 36 -1.55 9.89 0.95
C LYS A 36 -1.61 11.33 1.46
N ARG A 37 -1.76 11.54 2.78
CA ARG A 37 -1.75 12.85 3.43
C ARG A 37 -0.33 13.43 3.66
N GLY A 38 0.72 12.71 3.28
CA GLY A 38 2.11 13.12 3.52
C GLY A 38 2.54 13.04 5.00
N LEU A 39 1.75 12.38 5.85
CA LEU A 39 1.99 12.20 7.28
C LEU A 39 2.78 10.92 7.59
N GLY A 40 3.04 10.10 6.57
CA GLY A 40 3.76 8.83 6.70
C GLY A 40 4.70 8.56 5.53
N ARG A 41 5.60 7.60 5.72
CA ARG A 41 6.46 7.05 4.66
C ARG A 41 6.18 5.55 4.53
N PRO A 42 6.24 4.97 3.32
CA PRO A 42 5.95 3.55 3.08
C PRO A 42 7.10 2.62 3.53
N VAL A 43 7.59 2.80 4.76
CA VAL A 43 8.71 2.04 5.32
C VAL A 43 8.35 0.57 5.39
N GLY A 44 9.27 -0.29 4.93
CA GLY A 44 9.05 -1.74 4.82
C GLY A 44 8.34 -2.18 3.54
N SER A 45 7.77 -1.27 2.75
CA SER A 45 7.14 -1.63 1.48
C SER A 45 8.18 -1.90 0.39
N LEU A 46 8.28 -3.17 -0.03
CA LEU A 46 9.17 -3.59 -1.11
C LEU A 46 8.89 -2.85 -2.42
N THR A 47 7.60 -2.71 -2.79
CA THR A 47 7.24 -2.08 -4.08
C THR A 47 7.54 -0.58 -4.08
N GLN A 48 7.39 0.09 -2.93
CA GLN A 48 7.54 1.55 -2.84
C GLN A 48 8.98 2.01 -2.56
N MET A 49 9.76 1.22 -1.82
CA MET A 49 11.11 1.59 -1.38
C MET A 49 12.21 0.64 -1.85
N GLY A 50 11.86 -0.57 -2.27
CA GLY A 50 12.82 -1.57 -2.73
C GLY A 50 13.34 -1.31 -4.15
N THR A 51 14.42 -2.00 -4.47
CA THR A 51 15.10 -1.94 -5.78
C THR A 51 15.18 -3.31 -6.42
N ILE A 52 15.21 -3.36 -7.75
CA ILE A 52 15.41 -4.59 -8.52
C ILE A 52 16.77 -4.53 -9.23
N ARG A 53 17.57 -5.61 -9.16
CA ARG A 53 18.83 -5.69 -9.90
C ARG A 53 18.57 -6.23 -11.30
N LEU A 54 19.06 -5.51 -12.31
CA LEU A 54 18.97 -5.89 -13.71
C LEU A 54 20.37 -6.20 -14.27
N GLY A 55 20.45 -7.12 -15.22
CA GLY A 55 21.70 -7.45 -15.90
C GLY A 55 22.75 -8.15 -15.02
N LYS A 56 24.01 -8.05 -15.43
CA LYS A 56 25.14 -8.63 -14.68
C LYS A 56 25.44 -7.81 -13.42
N ARG A 57 26.06 -8.45 -12.42
CA ARG A 57 26.49 -7.80 -11.16
C ARG A 57 27.40 -6.59 -11.38
N THR A 58 28.18 -6.58 -12.45
CA THR A 58 29.13 -5.51 -12.80
C THR A 58 28.48 -4.28 -13.41
N GLU A 59 27.21 -4.36 -13.83
CA GLU A 59 26.52 -3.25 -14.50
C GLU A 59 25.91 -2.23 -13.53
N ASN A 60 25.84 -2.55 -12.24
CA ASN A 60 25.27 -1.72 -11.18
C ASN A 60 23.88 -1.11 -11.50
N ARG A 61 23.05 -1.85 -12.25
CA ARG A 61 21.70 -1.42 -12.64
C ARG A 61 20.68 -1.85 -11.58
N VAL A 62 20.39 -0.94 -10.65
CA VAL A 62 19.56 -1.22 -9.46
C VAL A 62 18.47 -0.14 -9.28
N PRO A 63 17.54 0.04 -10.24
CA PRO A 63 16.45 1.01 -10.09
C PRO A 63 15.48 0.63 -8.97
N LYS A 64 14.70 1.61 -8.47
CA LYS A 64 13.56 1.31 -7.60
C LYS A 64 12.50 0.54 -8.37
N ILE A 65 11.82 -0.38 -7.69
CA ILE A 65 10.80 -1.22 -8.31
C ILE A 65 9.68 -0.36 -8.92
N LYS A 66 9.15 0.60 -8.16
CA LYS A 66 8.12 1.53 -8.63
C LYS A 66 8.52 2.44 -9.81
N ASP A 67 9.82 2.63 -10.04
CA ASP A 67 10.32 3.44 -11.16
C ASP A 67 10.63 2.58 -12.39
N PHE A 68 10.56 1.25 -12.24
CA PHE A 68 10.90 0.28 -13.29
C PHE A 68 9.67 -0.43 -13.87
N VAL A 69 8.68 -0.76 -13.05
CA VAL A 69 7.43 -1.40 -13.48
C VAL A 69 6.23 -0.48 -13.26
N PRO A 70 5.24 -0.52 -14.18
CA PRO A 70 4.06 0.32 -14.08
C PRO A 70 3.11 -0.22 -12.99
N LEU A 71 3.18 0.38 -11.80
CA LEU A 71 2.38 0.00 -10.63
C LEU A 71 1.35 1.09 -10.31
N TYR A 72 0.19 0.69 -9.80
CA TYR A 72 -0.75 1.63 -9.20
C TYR A 72 -0.07 2.42 -8.09
N ARG A 73 -0.34 3.72 -8.06
CA ARG A 73 0.11 4.59 -6.96
C ARG A 73 -0.76 4.34 -5.74
N LEU A 74 -0.22 4.63 -4.56
CA LEU A 74 -0.97 4.50 -3.31
C LEU A 74 -2.22 5.39 -3.32
N GLU A 75 -2.12 6.59 -3.91
CA GLU A 75 -3.23 7.55 -4.10
C GLU A 75 -4.40 7.01 -4.94
N ASP A 76 -4.17 5.95 -5.71
CA ASP A 76 -5.17 5.34 -6.58
C ASP A 76 -5.85 4.11 -5.95
N LEU A 77 -5.40 3.69 -4.76
CA LEU A 77 -6.05 2.64 -3.99
C LEU A 77 -7.32 3.16 -3.31
N VAL A 78 -8.40 2.39 -3.45
CA VAL A 78 -9.68 2.62 -2.77
C VAL A 78 -10.00 1.36 -1.96
N PHE A 79 -10.28 1.52 -0.67
CA PHE A 79 -10.47 0.42 0.24
C PHE A 79 -11.94 0.14 0.50
N GLY A 80 -12.26 -1.14 0.63
CA GLY A 80 -13.51 -1.63 1.19
C GLY A 80 -13.24 -2.96 1.89
N GLY A 81 -14.24 -3.49 2.58
CA GLY A 81 -14.08 -4.75 3.27
C GLY A 81 -15.32 -5.13 4.06
N TRP A 82 -15.20 -6.24 4.77
CA TRP A 82 -16.26 -6.80 5.59
C TRP A 82 -15.65 -7.57 6.76
N ASP A 83 -16.35 -7.56 7.89
CA ASP A 83 -16.02 -8.34 9.08
C ASP A 83 -17.31 -8.95 9.63
N VAL A 84 -17.17 -9.95 10.51
CA VAL A 84 -18.27 -10.52 11.29
C VAL A 84 -18.63 -9.64 12.48
N LEU A 85 -17.69 -8.80 12.92
CA LEU A 85 -17.90 -7.81 13.98
C LEU A 85 -18.62 -6.58 13.43
N PRO A 86 -19.48 -5.93 14.22
CA PRO A 86 -20.25 -4.77 13.79
C PRO A 86 -19.42 -3.46 13.78
N ASP A 87 -18.20 -3.51 14.31
CA ASP A 87 -17.31 -2.37 14.46
C ASP A 87 -16.99 -1.73 13.10
N ASP A 88 -16.90 -0.40 13.08
CA ASP A 88 -16.32 0.28 11.93
C ASP A 88 -14.79 0.11 11.87
N ALA A 89 -14.19 0.49 10.74
CA ALA A 89 -12.75 0.35 10.54
C ALA A 89 -11.91 1.15 11.55
N TYR A 90 -12.42 2.28 12.05
CA TYR A 90 -11.73 3.11 13.04
C TYR A 90 -11.78 2.46 14.43
N GLU A 91 -12.96 2.00 14.86
CA GLU A 91 -13.15 1.26 16.12
C GLU A 91 -12.28 0.01 16.18
N ALA A 92 -12.25 -0.75 15.08
CA ALA A 92 -11.40 -1.92 14.96
C ALA A 92 -9.90 -1.57 14.95
N ALA A 93 -9.50 -0.45 14.35
CA ALA A 93 -8.11 0.04 14.37
C ALA A 93 -7.65 0.44 15.79
N VAL A 94 -8.50 1.17 16.51
CA VAL A 94 -8.25 1.58 17.90
C VAL A 94 -8.13 0.35 18.79
N THR A 95 -9.03 -0.63 18.62
CA THR A 95 -9.02 -1.89 19.38
C THR A 95 -7.77 -2.73 19.08
N ALA A 96 -7.33 -2.76 17.82
CA ALA A 96 -6.12 -3.49 17.42
C ALA A 96 -4.82 -2.90 18.02
N GLY A 97 -4.79 -1.60 18.31
CA GLY A 97 -3.67 -0.96 19.00
C GLY A 97 -2.34 -0.95 18.23
N VAL A 98 -2.36 -1.13 16.90
CA VAL A 98 -1.14 -1.19 16.07
C VAL A 98 -0.57 0.21 15.82
N LEU A 99 -1.44 1.18 15.53
CA LEU A 99 -1.06 2.58 15.32
C LEU A 99 -1.47 3.41 16.53
N GLU A 100 -0.66 4.42 16.87
CA GLU A 100 -1.01 5.37 17.92
C GLU A 100 -2.28 6.14 17.58
N LYS A 101 -3.06 6.53 18.62
CA LYS A 101 -4.33 7.24 18.44
C LYS A 101 -4.20 8.49 17.57
N GLY A 102 -3.14 9.28 17.74
CA GLY A 102 -2.90 10.48 16.94
C GLY A 102 -2.77 10.21 15.44
N HIS A 103 -2.23 9.04 15.06
CA HIS A 103 -2.19 8.62 13.66
C HIS A 103 -3.60 8.31 13.14
N LEU A 104 -4.41 7.60 13.92
CA LEU A 104 -5.77 7.21 13.53
C LEU A 104 -6.70 8.42 13.42
N GLU A 105 -6.64 9.37 14.37
CA GLU A 105 -7.44 10.60 14.32
C GLU A 105 -7.10 11.44 13.08
N ALA A 106 -5.84 11.41 12.62
CA ALA A 106 -5.43 12.13 11.42
C ALA A 106 -6.00 11.54 10.11
N VAL A 107 -6.60 10.34 10.13
CA VAL A 107 -7.16 9.64 8.97
C VAL A 107 -8.55 9.03 9.23
N LYS A 108 -9.28 9.59 10.20
CA LYS A 108 -10.59 9.08 10.62
C LYS A 108 -11.69 9.29 9.58
N GLU A 109 -11.66 10.43 8.88
CA GLU A 109 -12.54 10.78 7.75
C GLU A 109 -11.95 10.29 6.42
#